data_AF-A0A368NKZ4-F1
#
_entry.id   AF-A0A368NKZ4-F1
#
_cell.length_a   1.000
_cell.length_b   1.000
_cell.length_c   1.000
_cell.angle_alpha   90.00
_cell.angle_beta   90.00
_cell.angle_gamma   90.00
#
_symmetry.space_group_name_H-M   'P 1'
#
loop_
_entity.id
_entity.type
_entity.pdbx_description
1 polymer ?
#
loop_
_entity_poly.entity_id
_entity_poly.type
_entity_poly.pdbx_seq_one_letter_code
_entity_poly.pdbx_strand_id
1 'polypeptide(L)'
;MNESEIYSKLEELRSDLDPTSEKVSSIAMVEIDGESFEQRIWSEMYENSKLFVCLLEVEKTLCTKAYCLGLLVGPDGQIKKLSTEQLWDIGIP
;
A
#
# COMPACT_ATOMS: atom_id res chain seq x y z
N MET A 1 -7.93 15.04 -9.21
CA MET A 1 -7.82 13.80 -8.41
C MET A 1 -8.76 12.72 -8.93
N ASN A 2 -8.24 11.93 -9.87
CA ASN A 2 -8.91 10.75 -10.39
C ASN A 2 -8.50 9.54 -9.55
N GLU A 3 -9.40 9.05 -8.68
CA GLU A 3 -9.11 7.90 -7.81
C GLU A 3 -8.72 6.65 -8.61
N SER A 4 -9.21 6.51 -9.85
CA SER A 4 -8.81 5.43 -10.74
C SER A 4 -7.30 5.40 -10.98
N GLU A 5 -6.65 6.55 -11.18
CA GLU A 5 -5.21 6.62 -11.45
C GLU A 5 -4.39 6.32 -10.20
N ILE A 6 -4.88 6.75 -9.03
CA ILE A 6 -4.26 6.44 -7.73
C ILE A 6 -4.28 4.93 -7.49
N TYR A 7 -5.44 4.28 -7.67
CA TYR A 7 -5.56 2.84 -7.50
C TYR A 7 -4.80 2.05 -8.56
N SER A 8 -4.75 2.54 -9.81
CA SER A 8 -3.85 1.97 -10.82
C SER A 8 -2.39 2.02 -10.35
N LYS A 9 -1.94 3.15 -9.78
CA LYS A 9 -0.58 3.25 -9.25
C LYS A 9 -0.32 2.30 -8.09
N LEU A 10 -1.26 2.16 -7.16
CA LEU A 10 -1.15 1.22 -6.04
C LEU A 10 -1.09 -0.24 -6.52
N GLU A 11 -1.84 -0.60 -7.57
CA GLU A 11 -1.79 -1.94 -8.17
C GLU A 11 -0.44 -2.24 -8.83
N GLU A 12 0.16 -1.25 -9.50
CA GLU A 12 1.53 -1.38 -10.03
C GLU A 12 2.51 -1.66 -8.89
N LEU A 13 2.51 -0.82 -7.84
CA LEU A 13 3.40 -0.99 -6.69
C LEU A 13 3.23 -2.34 -6.03
N ARG A 14 1.98 -2.79 -5.85
CA ARG A 14 1.65 -4.09 -5.26
C ARG A 14 2.14 -5.25 -6.14
N SER A 15 2.09 -5.10 -7.45
CA SER A 15 2.52 -6.14 -8.40
C SER A 15 4.05 -6.26 -8.48
N ASP A 16 4.76 -5.16 -8.20
CA ASP A 16 6.22 -5.11 -8.15
C ASP A 16 6.81 -5.61 -6.82
N LEU A 17 5.97 -5.88 -5.81
CA LEU A 17 6.42 -6.43 -4.54
C LEU A 17 6.98 -7.84 -4.73
N ASP A 18 8.17 -8.08 -4.21
CA ASP A 18 8.72 -9.42 -4.06
C ASP A 18 8.16 -10.07 -2.78
N PRO A 19 7.26 -11.07 -2.89
CA PRO A 19 6.66 -11.72 -1.73
C PRO A 19 7.68 -12.52 -0.90
N THR A 20 8.86 -12.81 -1.45
CA THR A 20 9.94 -13.51 -0.75
C THR A 20 10.82 -12.59 0.08
N SER A 21 10.74 -11.27 -0.15
CA SER A 21 11.56 -10.29 0.56
C SER A 21 11.25 -10.29 2.05
N GLU A 22 12.27 -10.46 2.91
CA GLU A 22 12.13 -10.49 4.37
C GLU A 22 11.81 -9.14 5.02
N LYS A 23 12.14 -8.03 4.36
CA LYS A 23 11.77 -6.70 4.84
C LYS A 23 11.70 -5.73 3.67
N VAL A 24 10.60 -4.99 3.61
CA VAL A 24 10.41 -3.89 2.67
C VAL A 24 10.16 -2.64 3.49
N SER A 25 10.83 -1.55 3.14
CA SER A 25 10.59 -0.23 3.71
C SER A 25 11.11 0.78 2.69
N SER A 26 10.22 1.60 2.14
CA SER A 26 10.56 2.61 1.15
C SER A 26 9.62 3.79 1.31
N ILE A 27 10.17 5.00 1.14
CA ILE A 27 9.42 6.25 1.07
C ILE A 27 9.92 6.99 -0.17
N ALA A 28 8.99 7.42 -1.02
CA ALA A 28 9.28 8.19 -2.22
C ALA A 28 8.19 9.24 -2.46
N MET A 29 8.47 10.24 -3.28
CA MET A 29 7.45 11.16 -3.79
C MET A 29 7.08 10.74 -5.21
N VAL A 30 5.77 10.70 -5.51
CA VAL A 30 5.25 10.42 -6.84
C VAL A 30 4.24 11.48 -7.24
N GLU A 31 4.28 11.90 -8.49
CA GLU A 31 3.29 12.83 -9.03
C GLU A 31 2.19 12.04 -9.77
N ILE A 32 0.93 12.29 -9.41
CA ILE A 32 -0.25 11.69 -10.06
C ILE A 32 -1.25 12.83 -10.30
N ASP A 33 -1.67 13.01 -11.56
CA ASP A 33 -2.63 14.06 -11.94
C ASP A 33 -2.21 15.48 -11.45
N GLY A 34 -0.90 15.77 -11.50
CA GLY A 34 -0.33 17.05 -11.06
C GLY A 34 -0.27 17.25 -9.53
N GLU A 35 -0.58 16.23 -8.74
CA GLU A 35 -0.47 16.26 -7.28
C GLU A 35 0.69 15.39 -6.81
N SER A 36 1.49 15.90 -5.85
CA SER A 36 2.56 15.12 -5.24
C SER A 36 2.04 14.29 -4.07
N PHE A 37 2.12 12.97 -4.22
CA PHE A 37 1.81 11.99 -3.18
C PHE A 37 3.10 11.50 -2.53
N GLU A 38 3.07 11.32 -1.22
CA GLU A 38 4.05 10.52 -0.51
C GLU A 38 3.67 9.05 -0.65
N GLN A 39 4.55 8.30 -1.31
CA GLN A 39 4.46 6.86 -1.47
C GLN A 39 5.23 6.19 -0.35
N ARG A 40 4.53 5.39 0.48
CA ARG A 40 5.15 4.52 1.47
C ARG A 40 4.90 3.06 1.12
N ILE A 41 5.93 2.24 1.24
CA ILE A 41 5.82 0.79 1.15
C ILE A 41 6.52 0.20 2.34
N TRP A 42 5.87 -0.70 3.07
CA TRP A 42 6.52 -1.43 4.14
C TRP A 42 6.00 -2.86 4.21
N SER A 43 6.74 -3.71 4.93
CA SER A 43 6.23 -5.00 5.37
C SER A 43 6.38 -5.22 6.86
N GLU A 44 5.42 -5.93 7.42
CA GLU A 44 5.33 -6.27 8.83
C GLU A 44 4.79 -7.69 9.02
N MET A 45 5.00 -8.24 10.20
CA MET A 45 4.39 -9.52 10.58
C MET A 45 2.99 -9.25 11.09
N TYR A 46 2.01 -9.92 10.48
CA TYR A 46 0.61 -9.88 10.89
C TYR A 46 0.15 -11.29 11.20
N GLU A 47 -0.07 -11.57 12.50
CA GLU A 47 -0.30 -12.92 13.01
C GLU A 47 0.83 -13.89 12.58
N ASN A 48 0.50 -14.93 11.81
CA ASN A 48 1.46 -15.89 11.25
C ASN A 48 1.75 -15.64 9.76
N SER A 49 1.33 -14.49 9.25
CA SER A 49 1.50 -14.10 7.85
C SER A 49 2.38 -12.86 7.76
N LYS A 50 2.87 -12.61 6.56
CA LYS A 50 3.57 -11.39 6.24
C LYS A 50 2.65 -10.43 5.50
N LEU A 51 2.47 -9.23 6.03
CA LEU A 51 1.73 -8.17 5.39
C LEU A 51 2.69 -7.22 4.70
N PHE A 52 2.41 -6.91 3.44
CA PHE A 52 3.00 -5.81 2.72
C PHE A 52 1.92 -4.76 2.48
N VAL A 53 2.27 -3.50 2.68
CA VAL A 53 1.36 -2.37 2.47
C VAL A 53 1.99 -1.40 1.48
N CYS A 54 1.21 -0.99 0.49
CA CYS A 54 1.50 0.13 -0.39
C CYS A 54 0.52 1.25 -0.05
N LEU A 55 1.03 2.43 0.23
CA LEU A 55 0.28 3.60 0.66
C LEU A 55 0.67 4.81 -0.19
N LEU A 56 -0.32 5.56 -0.62
CA LEU A 56 -0.19 6.89 -1.21
C LEU A 56 -0.94 7.88 -0.34
N GLU A 57 -0.22 8.84 0.22
CA GLU A 57 -0.78 9.93 1.02
C GLU A 57 -0.59 11.25 0.30
N VAL A 58 -1.62 12.09 0.30
CA VAL A 58 -1.51 13.48 -0.14
C VAL A 58 -2.00 14.40 0.97
N GLU A 59 -1.13 15.32 1.36
CA GLU A 59 -1.51 16.40 2.27
C GLU A 59 -2.23 17.49 1.47
N LYS A 60 -3.48 17.74 1.85
CA LYS A 60 -4.24 18.91 1.41
C LYS A 60 -4.28 19.92 2.55
N THR A 61 -4.54 21.17 2.22
CA THR A 61 -4.56 22.32 3.14
C THR A 61 -5.41 22.10 4.40
N LEU A 62 -6.41 21.21 4.37
CA LEU A 62 -7.33 20.96 5.49
C LEU A 62 -7.52 19.46 5.83
N CYS A 63 -6.91 18.55 5.08
CA CYS A 63 -7.04 17.11 5.33
C CYS A 63 -5.91 16.32 4.66
N THR A 64 -5.57 15.17 5.22
CA THR A 64 -4.74 14.18 4.54
C THR A 64 -5.67 13.15 3.92
N LYS A 65 -5.43 12.82 2.64
CA LYS A 65 -6.08 11.68 1.99
C LYS A 65 -5.07 10.56 1.87
N ALA A 66 -5.46 9.38 2.33
CA ALA A 66 -4.68 8.15 2.27
C ALA A 66 -5.38 7.14 1.38
N TYR A 67 -4.59 6.45 0.56
CA TYR A 67 -5.04 5.37 -0.31
C TYR A 67 -4.08 4.21 -0.15
N CYS A 68 -4.58 3.02 0.19
CA CYS A 68 -3.73 1.88 0.47
C CYS A 68 -4.23 0.59 -0.18
N LEU A 69 -3.29 -0.27 -0.55
CA LEU A 69 -3.55 -1.66 -0.92
C LEU A 69 -2.55 -2.55 -0.22
N GLY A 70 -2.98 -3.78 0.08
CA GLY A 70 -2.18 -4.74 0.82
C GLY A 70 -1.97 -6.02 0.05
N LEU A 71 -0.94 -6.75 0.47
CA LEU A 71 -0.64 -8.11 0.05
C LEU A 71 -0.24 -8.92 1.27
N LEU A 72 -1.00 -9.97 1.57
CA LEU A 72 -0.75 -10.88 2.68
C LEU A 72 -0.14 -12.17 2.13
N VAL A 73 1.02 -12.57 2.64
CA VAL A 73 1.69 -13.83 2.31
C VAL A 73 1.60 -14.76 3.51
N GLY A 74 0.83 -15.83 3.36
CA GLY A 74 0.67 -16.87 4.37
C GLY A 74 1.94 -17.73 4.55
N PRO A 75 2.01 -18.52 5.64
CA PRO A 75 3.14 -19.40 5.92
C PRO A 75 3.31 -20.54 4.90
N ASP A 76 2.25 -20.84 4.14
CA ASP A 76 2.23 -21.81 3.04
C ASP A 76 2.54 -21.18 1.67
N GLY A 77 2.89 -19.88 1.65
CA GLY A 77 3.15 -19.13 0.43
C GLY A 77 1.88 -18.66 -0.30
N GLN A 78 0.69 -18.86 0.27
CA GLN A 78 -0.53 -18.31 -0.33
C GLN A 78 -0.53 -16.78 -0.27
N ILE A 79 -0.81 -16.15 -1.40
CA ILE A 79 -0.86 -14.70 -1.53
C ILE A 79 -2.32 -14.25 -1.59
N LYS A 80 -2.70 -13.34 -0.68
CA LYS A 80 -4.02 -12.70 -0.66
C LYS A 80 -3.86 -11.20 -0.88
N LYS A 81 -4.50 -10.68 -1.91
CA LYS A 81 -4.64 -9.24 -2.17
C LYS A 81 -5.66 -8.65 -1.20
N LEU A 82 -5.29 -7.56 -0.53
CA LEU A 82 -6.15 -6.80 0.37
C LEU A 82 -6.51 -5.45 -0.24
N SER A 83 -7.78 -5.08 -0.10
CA SER A 83 -8.33 -3.76 -0.44
C SER A 83 -8.11 -2.76 0.71
N THR A 84 -8.36 -1.47 0.43
CA THR A 84 -8.37 -0.39 1.43
C THR A 84 -9.25 -0.74 2.63
N GLU A 85 -10.49 -1.18 2.40
CA GLU A 85 -11.45 -1.50 3.47
C GLU A 85 -10.94 -2.64 4.37
N GLN A 86 -10.32 -3.66 3.78
CA GLN A 86 -9.75 -4.78 4.52
C GLN A 86 -8.50 -4.39 5.32
N LEU A 87 -7.74 -3.40 4.85
CA LEU A 87 -6.62 -2.82 5.59
C LEU A 87 -7.10 -1.97 6.76
N TRP A 88 -8.19 -1.22 6.57
CA TRP A 88 -8.82 -0.44 7.64
C TRP A 88 -9.35 -1.32 8.78
N ASP A 89 -9.92 -2.48 8.44
CA ASP A 89 -10.39 -3.46 9.43
C ASP A 89 -9.27 -3.98 10.36
N ILE A 90 -8.01 -3.91 9.91
CA ILE A 90 -6.83 -4.33 10.69
C ILE A 90 -6.00 -3.14 11.21
N GLY A 91 -6.52 -1.91 11.10
CA GLY A 91 -5.91 -0.71 11.67
C GLY A 91 -4.81 -0.06 10.81
N ILE A 92 -4.67 -0.47 9.55
CA ILE A 92 -3.81 0.21 8.58
C ILE A 92 -4.63 1.29 7.88
N PRO A 93 -4.25 2.58 7.93
CA PRO A 93 -5.01 3.68 7.34
C PRO A 93 -4.96 3.73 5.81
#